data_AF-A0AA43TWV3-F1
#
_entry.id   AF-A0AA43TWV3-F1
#
_cell.length_a   1.000
_cell.length_b   1.000
_cell.length_c   1.000
_cell.angle_alpha   90.00
_cell.angle_beta   90.00
_cell.angle_gamma   90.00
#
_symmetry.space_group_name_H-M   'P 1'
#
loop_
_entity.id
_entity.type
_entity.pdbx_description
1 polymer ?
#
loop_
_entity_poly.entity_id
_entity_poly.type
_entity_poly.pdbx_seq_one_letter_code
_entity_poly.pdbx_strand_id
1 'polypeptide(L)'
;MQGNGSMYRKNDTDMAYLTTFDVVGGPLAGYSTLIAAECALWLCVTAWATITFNGNQSQVSFGEYPHLSNASFEPTFSHNGSRYGFSDLPGNMNAQPNSSFTYAQDDYFALQDFLAPLLNGKVQLFEASPRYTNDVMQAVLQASSVANATAGLDAWIKRAAMSMTHAIRTDHPEHDDMYDGVGYQLGYNIDWRWIILPAILVILSPILLIATIVKTAKSTVPPWKSNPLAMLFTQPDRDLRGIMAGHMDDYKGFPNKIGKTNATLEKCSDGGWLLAKHEDGYQDGPQRSSQGRAISYKRLDRV
;
A
#
# COMPACT_ATOMS: atom_id res chain seq x y z
N MET A 1 36.57 11.51 -31.70
CA MET A 1 37.69 12.43 -32.02
C MET A 1 37.82 13.34 -30.82
N GLN A 2 39.00 13.45 -30.21
CA GLN A 2 39.23 14.46 -29.16
C GLN A 2 39.30 15.82 -29.86
N GLY A 3 38.20 16.57 -29.82
CA GLY A 3 38.18 17.96 -30.21
C GLY A 3 38.88 18.77 -29.13
N ASN A 4 40.19 18.97 -29.27
CA ASN A 4 40.96 19.92 -28.47
C ASN A 4 40.82 21.33 -29.07
N GLY A 5 39.59 21.75 -29.37
CA GLY A 5 39.33 22.65 -30.49
C GLY A 5 38.11 23.55 -30.35
N SER A 6 38.01 24.28 -29.25
CA SER A 6 37.41 25.62 -29.26
C SER A 6 37.97 26.38 -28.07
N MET A 7 38.49 27.59 -28.28
CA MET A 7 38.59 28.54 -27.18
C MET A 7 37.15 28.79 -26.78
N TYR A 8 36.70 28.13 -25.71
CA TYR A 8 35.40 28.43 -25.11
C TYR A 8 35.37 29.94 -24.92
N ARG A 9 34.39 30.63 -25.53
CA ARG A 9 34.13 32.04 -25.22
C ARG A 9 33.55 32.10 -23.80
N LYS A 10 34.38 31.80 -22.79
CA LYS A 10 34.20 32.23 -21.41
C LYS A 10 34.42 33.73 -21.39
N ASN A 11 33.50 34.46 -22.02
CA ASN A 11 33.57 35.91 -22.13
C ASN A 11 33.10 36.60 -20.85
N ASP A 12 32.47 35.82 -19.96
CA ASP A 12 31.85 36.27 -18.72
C ASP A 12 32.56 35.62 -17.53
N THR A 13 33.43 36.40 -16.91
CA THR A 13 34.12 36.07 -15.65
C THR A 13 33.18 36.00 -14.45
N ASP A 14 31.93 36.42 -14.64
CA ASP A 14 30.86 36.40 -13.66
C ASP A 14 29.98 35.15 -13.77
N MET A 15 30.25 34.18 -14.66
CA MET A 15 29.48 32.94 -14.74
C MET A 15 30.25 31.71 -14.21
N ALA A 16 29.57 30.93 -13.39
CA ALA A 16 30.08 29.71 -12.76
C ALA A 16 29.96 28.47 -13.65
N TYR A 17 30.78 28.38 -14.71
CA TYR A 17 30.76 27.24 -15.63
C TYR A 17 31.26 25.94 -14.99
N LEU A 18 30.37 24.95 -14.85
CA LEU A 18 30.73 23.60 -14.40
C LEU A 18 31.46 22.84 -15.50
N THR A 19 30.96 22.89 -16.74
CA THR A 19 31.54 22.15 -17.86
C THR A 19 31.09 22.74 -19.20
N THR A 20 31.96 22.66 -20.19
CA THR A 20 31.71 23.03 -21.57
C THR A 20 32.17 21.87 -22.45
N PHE A 21 31.33 21.45 -23.39
CA PHE A 21 31.61 20.27 -24.22
C PHE A 21 30.96 20.38 -25.58
N ASP A 22 31.57 19.73 -26.56
CA ASP A 22 31.11 19.70 -27.94
C ASP A 22 30.47 18.35 -28.23
N VAL A 23 29.29 18.38 -28.84
CA VAL A 23 28.62 17.21 -29.38
C VAL A 23 28.75 17.24 -30.89
N VAL A 24 29.48 16.27 -31.45
CA VAL A 24 29.65 16.09 -32.89
C VAL A 24 29.12 14.71 -33.28
N GLY A 25 28.13 14.68 -34.18
CA GLY A 25 27.48 13.42 -34.58
C GLY A 25 26.50 13.60 -35.73
N GLY A 26 25.74 12.55 -36.03
CA GLY A 26 24.67 12.58 -37.04
C GLY A 26 23.49 11.72 -36.59
N PRO A 27 22.29 11.90 -37.19
CA PRO A 27 21.11 11.14 -36.80
C PRO A 27 21.27 9.64 -37.13
N LEU A 28 20.53 8.82 -36.38
CA LEU A 28 20.51 7.36 -36.56
C LEU A 28 19.99 6.92 -37.93
N ALA A 29 19.16 7.75 -38.58
CA ALA A 29 18.53 7.48 -39.87
C ALA A 29 19.15 8.34 -40.97
N GLY A 30 20.15 7.78 -41.66
CA GLY A 30 20.77 8.40 -42.83
C GLY A 30 21.89 9.38 -42.47
N TYR A 31 23.10 9.07 -42.93
CA TYR A 31 24.33 9.85 -42.71
C TYR A 31 24.37 11.21 -43.44
N SER A 32 23.22 11.80 -43.79
CA SER A 32 23.17 13.00 -44.63
C SER A 32 23.35 14.32 -43.88
N THR A 33 23.22 14.33 -42.55
CA THR A 33 23.35 15.57 -41.74
C THR A 33 24.29 15.37 -40.56
N LEU A 34 25.43 16.05 -40.61
CA LEU A 34 26.32 16.20 -39.47
C LEU A 34 25.84 17.36 -38.60
N ILE A 35 25.79 17.15 -37.30
CA ILE A 35 25.47 18.13 -36.26
C ILE A 35 26.73 18.34 -35.44
N ALA A 36 27.06 19.61 -35.22
CA ALA A 36 28.03 20.05 -34.24
C ALA A 36 27.33 21.08 -33.36
N ALA A 37 27.28 20.82 -32.05
CA ALA A 37 26.68 21.71 -31.07
C ALA A 37 27.63 21.89 -29.89
N GLU A 38 27.82 23.14 -29.48
CA GLU A 38 28.52 23.48 -28.24
C GLU A 38 27.48 23.55 -27.11
N CYS A 39 27.76 22.88 -26.00
CA CYS A 39 26.91 22.84 -24.82
C CYS A 39 27.68 23.30 -23.60
N ALA A 40 27.01 24.03 -22.72
CA ALA A 40 27.59 24.49 -21.46
C ALA A 40 26.61 24.25 -20.32
N LEU A 41 27.16 23.89 -19.17
CA LEU A 41 26.44 23.82 -17.90
C LEU A 41 27.10 24.79 -16.93
N TRP A 42 26.29 25.61 -16.27
CA TRP A 42 26.74 26.58 -15.28
C TRP A 42 25.77 26.60 -14.09
N LEU A 43 26.25 27.09 -12.95
CA LEU A 43 25.41 27.33 -11.78
C LEU A 43 24.67 28.66 -11.92
N CYS A 44 23.40 28.67 -11.52
CA CYS A 44 22.60 29.88 -11.46
C CYS A 44 21.58 29.78 -10.32
N VAL A 45 21.05 30.92 -9.88
CA VAL A 45 19.91 30.96 -8.97
C VAL A 45 18.63 30.99 -9.79
N THR A 46 17.65 30.16 -9.41
CA THR A 46 16.36 30.05 -10.10
C THR A 46 15.22 30.33 -9.14
N ALA A 47 14.28 31.18 -9.53
CA ALA A 47 13.07 31.48 -8.76
C ALA A 47 11.89 30.61 -9.24
N TRP A 48 11.20 29.97 -8.29
CA TRP A 48 10.15 28.99 -8.56
C TRP A 48 8.84 29.38 -7.92
N ALA A 49 7.76 29.37 -8.70
CA ALA A 49 6.40 29.42 -8.21
C ALA A 49 5.92 27.98 -7.99
N THR A 50 5.72 27.61 -6.73
CA THR A 50 5.31 26.26 -6.33
C THR A 50 3.87 26.30 -5.84
N ILE A 51 3.00 25.50 -6.43
CA ILE A 51 1.60 25.36 -6.03
C ILE A 51 1.33 23.89 -5.75
N THR A 52 0.82 23.58 -4.56
CA THR A 52 0.41 22.22 -4.19
C THR A 52 -1.11 22.16 -4.10
N PHE A 53 -1.74 21.34 -4.93
CA PHE A 53 -3.19 21.15 -4.95
C PHE A 53 -3.52 19.65 -4.97
N ASN A 54 -4.39 19.19 -4.07
CA ASN A 54 -4.77 17.78 -3.91
C ASN A 54 -3.58 16.81 -3.79
N GLY A 55 -2.48 17.21 -3.14
CA GLY A 55 -1.26 16.41 -3.03
C GLY A 55 -0.43 16.36 -4.31
N ASN A 56 -0.85 17.04 -5.39
CA ASN A 56 -0.06 17.22 -6.59
C ASN A 56 0.66 18.58 -6.55
N GLN A 57 1.98 18.54 -6.69
CA GLN A 57 2.83 19.74 -6.68
C GLN A 57 3.13 20.15 -8.13
N SER A 58 2.84 21.40 -8.47
CA SER A 58 3.22 22.03 -9.73
C SER A 58 4.25 23.12 -9.46
N GLN A 59 5.34 23.11 -10.21
CA GLN A 59 6.42 24.08 -10.09
C GLN A 59 6.67 24.74 -11.44
N VAL A 60 6.77 26.07 -11.45
CA VAL A 60 7.08 26.86 -12.64
C VAL A 60 8.21 27.83 -12.31
N SER A 61 9.31 27.77 -13.06
CA SER A 61 10.40 28.74 -12.94
C SER A 61 9.99 30.06 -13.61
N PHE A 62 10.21 31.19 -12.94
CA PHE A 62 9.87 32.52 -13.47
C PHE A 62 11.05 33.50 -13.49
N GLY A 63 12.23 33.09 -13.02
CA GLY A 63 13.44 33.90 -13.07
C GLY A 63 14.69 33.05 -12.94
N GLU A 64 15.74 33.45 -13.64
CA GLU A 64 17.07 32.83 -13.60
C GLU A 64 18.12 33.93 -13.49
N TYR A 65 19.12 33.72 -12.64
CA TYR A 65 20.21 34.67 -12.39
C TYR A 65 21.56 33.94 -12.39
N PRO A 66 22.34 34.04 -13.48
CA PRO A 66 23.58 33.28 -13.65
C PRO A 66 24.84 34.02 -13.16
N HIS A 67 24.72 35.29 -12.77
CA HIS A 67 25.86 36.17 -12.51
C HIS A 67 26.34 36.06 -11.05
N LEU A 68 27.62 35.80 -10.86
CA LEU A 68 28.32 35.82 -9.60
C LEU A 68 28.54 37.26 -9.15
N SER A 69 28.52 37.48 -7.84
CA SER A 69 28.87 38.77 -7.29
C SER A 69 30.37 39.01 -7.39
N ASN A 70 30.77 40.25 -7.70
CA ASN A 70 32.19 40.64 -7.69
C ASN A 70 32.82 40.55 -6.29
N ALA A 71 32.01 40.46 -5.22
CA ALA A 71 32.43 40.28 -3.83
C ALA A 71 32.67 38.80 -3.45
N SER A 72 32.53 37.86 -4.39
CA SER A 72 32.60 36.40 -4.17
C SER A 72 34.00 35.84 -3.93
N PHE A 73 34.99 36.69 -3.65
CA PHE A 73 36.29 36.26 -3.18
C PHE A 73 36.59 36.95 -1.86
N GLU A 74 35.88 36.56 -0.80
CA GLU A 74 36.36 36.76 0.55
C GLU A 74 37.18 35.51 0.91
N PRO A 75 38.53 35.51 0.76
CA PRO A 75 39.39 34.46 1.26
C PRO A 75 39.41 34.59 2.77
N THR A 76 38.32 34.21 3.42
CA THR A 76 38.37 33.98 4.85
C THR A 76 39.26 32.75 5.01
N PHE A 77 40.46 32.94 5.55
CA PHE A 77 41.33 31.89 6.12
C PHE A 77 40.67 31.22 7.35
N SER A 78 39.35 31.14 7.33
CA SER A 78 38.52 30.36 8.23
C SER A 78 38.59 28.92 7.77
N HIS A 79 38.40 27.97 8.68
CA HIS A 79 38.41 26.54 8.39
C HIS A 79 37.34 26.10 7.36
N ASN A 80 36.47 27.03 6.94
CA ASN A 80 35.48 26.93 5.87
C ASN A 80 36.02 27.69 4.64
N GLY A 81 36.45 26.97 3.59
CA GLY A 81 37.15 27.54 2.42
C GLY A 81 36.40 28.63 1.64
N SER A 82 37.04 29.15 0.59
CA SER A 82 36.50 30.21 -0.28
C SER A 82 35.09 29.84 -0.77
N ARG A 83 34.18 30.82 -0.81
CA ARG A 83 32.80 30.62 -1.27
C ARG A 83 32.51 31.51 -2.46
N TYR A 84 31.88 30.93 -3.46
CA TYR A 84 31.30 31.70 -4.56
C TYR A 84 29.89 32.12 -4.18
N GLY A 85 29.51 33.35 -4.52
CA GLY A 85 28.24 33.94 -4.11
C GLY A 85 27.48 34.57 -5.26
N PHE A 86 26.17 34.40 -5.23
CA PHE A 86 25.19 35.18 -6.00
C PHE A 86 24.60 36.21 -5.03
N SER A 87 24.93 37.49 -5.22
CA SER A 87 24.33 38.61 -4.49
C SER A 87 23.54 39.50 -5.44
N ASP A 88 22.78 40.44 -4.89
CA ASP A 88 22.08 41.49 -5.66
C ASP A 88 21.09 40.92 -6.68
N LEU A 89 20.33 39.90 -6.25
CA LEU A 89 19.32 39.28 -7.09
C LEU A 89 18.28 40.32 -7.54
N PRO A 90 17.83 40.24 -8.80
CA PRO A 90 16.85 41.18 -9.31
C PRO A 90 15.52 41.03 -8.55
N GLY A 91 14.84 42.15 -8.31
CA GLY A 91 13.62 42.19 -7.49
C GLY A 91 12.46 41.32 -8.03
N ASN A 92 12.50 40.93 -9.30
CA ASN A 92 11.53 40.01 -9.89
C ASN A 92 11.64 38.57 -9.34
N MET A 93 12.74 38.20 -8.67
CA MET A 93 12.94 36.88 -8.07
C MET A 93 12.38 36.76 -6.65
N ASN A 94 11.79 37.84 -6.12
CA ASN A 94 11.23 37.90 -4.76
C ASN A 94 12.24 37.49 -3.66
N ALA A 95 13.52 37.74 -3.91
CA ALA A 95 14.57 37.52 -2.92
C ALA A 95 14.59 38.69 -1.92
N GLN A 96 14.86 38.42 -0.64
CA GLN A 96 14.98 39.46 0.38
C GLN A 96 16.16 40.39 0.03
N PRO A 97 16.08 41.70 0.30
CA PRO A 97 17.21 42.60 0.13
C PRO A 97 18.44 42.09 0.88
N ASN A 98 19.61 42.09 0.22
CA ASN A 98 20.88 41.59 0.75
C ASN A 98 20.96 40.07 1.00
N SER A 99 20.03 39.27 0.46
CA SER A 99 20.19 37.81 0.45
C SER A 99 21.36 37.41 -0.47
N SER A 100 22.19 36.48 0.01
CA SER A 100 23.31 35.94 -0.75
C SER A 100 23.22 34.42 -0.79
N PHE A 101 23.22 33.84 -1.99
CA PHE A 101 23.27 32.40 -2.18
C PHE A 101 24.70 32.00 -2.45
N THR A 102 25.26 31.11 -1.63
CA THR A 102 26.68 30.75 -1.73
C THR A 102 26.88 29.25 -1.85
N TYR A 103 27.94 28.85 -2.56
CA TYR A 103 28.41 27.47 -2.60
C TYR A 103 29.90 27.42 -2.29
N ALA A 104 30.36 26.33 -1.67
CA ALA A 104 31.78 26.16 -1.37
C ALA A 104 32.58 25.94 -2.65
N GLN A 105 33.79 26.49 -2.69
CA GLN A 105 34.71 26.31 -3.82
C GLN A 105 35.08 24.83 -4.02
N ASP A 106 35.21 24.06 -2.94
CA ASP A 106 35.51 22.62 -3.03
C ASP A 106 34.36 21.83 -3.67
N ASP A 107 33.11 22.17 -3.35
CA ASP A 107 31.92 21.54 -3.97
C ASP A 107 31.86 21.83 -5.47
N TYR A 108 32.20 23.06 -5.85
CA TYR A 108 32.30 23.45 -7.25
C TYR A 108 33.34 22.61 -8.00
N PHE A 109 34.56 22.49 -7.46
CA PHE A 109 35.60 21.67 -8.08
C PHE A 109 35.21 20.18 -8.11
N ALA A 110 34.60 19.66 -7.05
CA ALA A 110 34.11 18.29 -7.01
C ALA A 110 33.05 18.03 -8.10
N LEU A 111 32.13 18.98 -8.32
CA LEU A 111 31.15 18.89 -9.41
C LEU A 111 31.83 18.92 -10.79
N GLN A 112 32.83 19.77 -10.99
CA GLN A 112 33.59 19.81 -12.25
C GLN A 112 34.30 18.47 -12.51
N ASP A 113 35.00 17.94 -11.51
CA ASP A 113 35.73 16.67 -11.60
C ASP A 113 34.79 15.47 -11.82
N PHE A 114 33.58 15.52 -11.25
CA PHE A 114 32.55 14.51 -11.49
C PHE A 114 31.97 14.57 -12.91
N LEU A 115 31.67 15.77 -13.41
CA LEU A 115 31.00 15.96 -14.71
C LEU A 115 31.95 15.77 -15.91
N ALA A 116 33.22 16.14 -15.77
CA ALA A 116 34.19 16.06 -16.85
C ALA A 116 34.32 14.66 -17.49
N PRO A 117 34.54 13.56 -16.73
CA PRO A 117 34.60 12.21 -17.32
C PRO A 117 33.24 11.69 -17.77
N LEU A 118 32.16 12.20 -17.21
CA LEU A 118 30.80 11.77 -17.50
C LEU A 118 30.32 12.26 -18.88
N LEU A 119 30.72 13.47 -19.26
CA LEU A 119 30.39 14.09 -20.56
C LEU A 119 31.42 13.79 -21.65
N ASN A 120 32.57 13.23 -21.28
CA ASN A 120 33.59 12.81 -22.24
C ASN A 120 33.35 11.36 -22.68
N GLY A 121 32.98 11.17 -23.94
CA GLY A 121 32.78 9.83 -24.47
C GLY A 121 32.59 9.79 -25.97
N LYS A 122 32.41 8.57 -26.46
CA LYS A 122 32.11 8.29 -27.87
C LYS A 122 30.96 7.31 -28.00
N VAL A 123 30.26 7.44 -29.11
CA VAL A 123 29.26 6.49 -29.61
C VAL A 123 29.85 5.82 -30.85
N GLN A 124 29.79 4.48 -30.89
CA GLN A 124 30.15 3.71 -32.07
C GLN A 124 28.89 3.01 -32.59
N LEU A 125 28.44 3.40 -33.78
CA LEU A 125 27.30 2.78 -34.44
C LEU A 125 27.79 1.53 -35.18
N PHE A 126 27.32 0.34 -34.80
CA PHE A 126 27.50 -0.91 -35.53
C PHE A 126 26.14 -1.38 -36.07
N GLU A 127 26.13 -2.13 -37.18
CA GLU A 127 24.91 -2.57 -37.89
C GLU A 127 23.88 -3.30 -36.99
N ALA A 128 24.32 -3.96 -35.92
CA ALA A 128 23.44 -4.72 -35.03
C ALA A 128 23.25 -4.11 -33.64
N SER A 129 24.18 -3.29 -33.14
CA SER A 129 24.09 -2.71 -31.79
C SER A 129 25.05 -1.53 -31.60
N PRO A 130 24.55 -0.33 -31.26
CA PRO A 130 25.42 0.78 -30.90
C PRO A 130 26.18 0.48 -29.60
N ARG A 131 27.46 0.86 -29.55
CA ARG A 131 28.29 0.82 -28.33
C ARG A 131 28.49 2.22 -27.80
N TYR A 132 28.26 2.37 -26.50
CA TYR A 132 28.37 3.63 -25.78
C TYR A 132 29.52 3.56 -24.79
N THR A 133 30.22 4.68 -24.59
CA THR A 133 31.25 4.77 -23.55
C THR A 133 30.63 4.78 -22.15
N ASN A 134 29.48 5.43 -22.02
CA ASN A 134 28.66 5.50 -20.82
C ASN A 134 27.20 5.78 -21.21
N ASP A 135 26.29 5.70 -20.23
CA ASP A 135 24.85 5.89 -20.45
C ASP A 135 24.50 7.32 -20.88
N VAL A 136 25.35 8.29 -20.54
CA VAL A 136 25.18 9.69 -20.93
C VAL A 136 25.37 9.87 -22.43
N MET A 137 26.32 9.17 -23.04
CA MET A 137 26.49 9.15 -24.49
C MET A 137 25.28 8.55 -25.20
N GLN A 138 24.61 7.57 -24.59
CA GLN A 138 23.35 7.03 -25.11
C GLN A 138 22.24 8.08 -25.06
N ALA A 139 22.11 8.80 -23.95
CA ALA A 139 21.12 9.87 -23.80
C ALA A 139 21.37 11.03 -24.78
N VAL A 140 22.63 11.45 -24.96
CA VAL A 140 23.03 12.48 -25.94
C VAL A 140 22.69 12.02 -27.37
N LEU A 141 22.98 10.77 -27.72
CA LEU A 141 22.63 10.24 -29.04
C LEU A 141 21.11 10.28 -29.27
N GLN A 142 20.32 9.82 -28.29
CA GLN A 142 18.86 9.85 -28.37
C GLN A 142 18.33 11.28 -28.51
N ALA A 143 18.88 12.22 -27.74
CA ALA A 143 18.55 13.64 -27.84
C ALA A 143 18.89 14.22 -29.22
N SER A 144 20.03 13.86 -29.80
CA SER A 144 20.45 14.33 -31.13
C SER A 144 19.72 13.64 -32.30
N SER A 145 19.02 12.52 -32.05
CA SER A 145 18.37 11.71 -33.09
C SER A 145 16.97 12.19 -33.49
N VAL A 146 16.42 13.19 -32.79
CA VAL A 146 15.12 13.79 -33.12
C VAL A 146 15.22 14.65 -34.39
N ALA A 147 14.08 14.94 -35.04
CA ALA A 147 14.05 15.68 -36.30
C ALA A 147 14.79 17.03 -36.26
N ASN A 148 14.82 17.68 -35.08
CA ASN A 148 15.64 18.85 -34.81
C ASN A 148 16.63 18.58 -33.67
N ALA A 149 17.83 18.14 -34.04
CA ALA A 149 18.86 17.73 -33.09
C ALA A 149 19.25 18.81 -32.08
N THR A 150 19.30 20.09 -32.49
CA THR A 150 19.66 21.18 -31.57
C THR A 150 18.59 21.40 -30.51
N ALA A 151 17.31 21.34 -30.89
CA ALA A 151 16.20 21.41 -29.95
C ALA A 151 16.15 20.20 -29.00
N GLY A 152 16.52 19.01 -29.50
CA GLY A 152 16.63 17.81 -28.69
C GLY A 152 17.75 17.90 -27.64
N LEU A 153 18.92 18.40 -28.04
CA LEU A 153 20.06 18.63 -27.14
C LEU A 153 19.77 19.72 -26.10
N ASP A 154 19.12 20.82 -26.48
CA ASP A 154 18.65 21.87 -25.56
C ASP A 154 17.68 21.32 -24.50
N ALA A 155 16.69 20.53 -24.93
CA ALA A 155 15.76 19.90 -24.02
C ALA A 155 16.45 18.89 -23.09
N TRP A 156 17.44 18.14 -23.58
CA TRP A 156 18.20 17.19 -22.79
C TRP A 156 19.06 17.88 -21.73
N ILE A 157 19.82 18.93 -22.07
CA ILE A 157 20.66 19.63 -21.10
C ILE A 157 19.82 20.34 -20.03
N LYS A 158 18.66 20.90 -20.40
CA LYS A 158 17.71 21.48 -19.44
C LYS A 158 17.16 20.45 -18.46
N ARG A 159 16.85 19.22 -18.93
CA ARG A 159 16.42 18.12 -18.05
C ARG A 159 17.54 17.64 -17.14
N ALA A 160 18.77 17.56 -17.64
CA ALA A 160 19.94 17.22 -16.84
C ALA A 160 20.15 18.27 -15.73
N ALA A 161 20.13 19.56 -16.08
CA ALA A 161 20.22 20.66 -15.13
C ALA A 161 19.09 20.60 -14.09
N MET A 162 17.83 20.42 -14.51
CA MET A 162 16.68 20.29 -13.61
C MET A 162 16.82 19.10 -12.65
N SER A 163 17.35 17.96 -13.11
CA SER A 163 17.61 16.80 -12.26
C SER A 163 18.67 17.11 -11.21
N MET A 164 19.74 17.83 -11.58
CA MET A 164 20.77 18.26 -10.64
C MET A 164 20.21 19.27 -9.62
N THR A 165 19.41 20.24 -10.07
CA THR A 165 18.72 21.19 -9.19
C THR A 165 17.85 20.47 -8.19
N HIS A 166 17.10 19.44 -8.63
CA HIS A 166 16.28 18.65 -7.72
C HIS A 166 17.14 17.90 -6.69
N ALA A 167 18.23 17.27 -7.11
CA ALA A 167 19.14 16.56 -6.21
C ALA A 167 19.73 17.49 -5.14
N ILE A 168 20.22 18.66 -5.55
CA ILE A 168 20.76 19.68 -4.63
C ILE A 168 19.70 20.11 -3.61
N ARG A 169 18.47 20.39 -4.07
CA ARG A 169 17.37 20.84 -3.20
C ARG A 169 16.90 19.78 -2.20
N THR A 170 17.01 18.50 -2.55
CA THR A 170 16.58 17.41 -1.65
C THR A 170 17.62 17.02 -0.61
N ASP A 171 18.91 17.11 -0.95
CA ASP A 171 19.99 16.60 -0.10
C ASP A 171 20.33 17.58 1.03
N HIS A 172 20.22 18.89 0.75
CA HIS A 172 20.51 19.96 1.71
C HIS A 172 19.30 20.90 1.83
N PRO A 173 18.22 20.48 2.50
CA PRO A 173 17.10 21.38 2.76
C PRO A 173 17.56 22.47 3.74
N GLU A 174 17.79 23.66 3.22
CA GLU A 174 18.04 24.83 4.05
C GLU A 174 16.70 25.29 4.65
N HIS A 175 16.63 25.29 5.97
CA HIS A 175 15.46 25.73 6.72
C HIS A 175 15.65 27.22 7.02
N ASP A 176 15.28 28.05 6.06
CA ASP A 176 15.20 29.50 6.23
C ASP A 176 13.73 29.90 6.20
N ASP A 177 13.29 30.62 7.24
CA ASP A 177 11.94 31.19 7.37
C ASP A 177 11.56 32.03 6.12
N MET A 178 12.56 32.53 5.37
CA MET A 178 12.36 33.20 4.08
C MET A 178 11.64 32.34 3.03
N TYR A 179 11.80 31.01 3.07
CA TYR A 179 11.17 30.07 2.14
C TYR A 179 9.96 29.34 2.72
N ASP A 180 9.49 29.75 3.91
CA ASP A 180 8.28 29.20 4.51
C ASP A 180 7.06 29.54 3.66
N GLY A 181 6.61 28.53 2.92
CA GLY A 181 5.34 28.57 2.20
C GLY A 181 4.19 28.13 3.09
N VAL A 182 3.01 28.73 2.92
CA VAL A 182 1.78 28.22 3.52
C VAL A 182 1.35 26.95 2.77
N GLY A 183 1.77 25.79 3.29
CA GLY A 183 1.33 24.49 2.81
C GLY A 183 -0.05 24.16 3.36
N TYR A 184 -1.09 24.20 2.53
CA TYR A 184 -2.37 23.60 2.89
C TYR A 184 -2.23 22.08 2.86
N GLN A 185 -1.99 21.47 4.02
CA GLN A 185 -2.20 20.03 4.15
C GLN A 185 -3.69 19.78 3.88
N LEU A 186 -3.99 19.02 2.82
CA LEU A 186 -5.35 18.56 2.59
C LEU A 186 -5.78 17.77 3.81
N GLY A 187 -6.83 18.25 4.47
CA GLY A 187 -7.55 17.46 5.46
C GLY A 187 -7.92 16.13 4.84
N TYR A 188 -7.60 15.04 5.53
CA TYR A 188 -7.91 13.69 5.11
C TYR A 188 -9.37 13.59 4.66
N ASN A 189 -9.60 13.27 3.39
CA ASN A 189 -10.94 12.95 2.91
C ASN A 189 -11.26 11.51 3.35
N ILE A 190 -11.84 11.39 4.55
CA ILE A 190 -12.27 10.10 5.08
C ILE A 190 -13.56 9.73 4.34
N ASP A 191 -13.46 8.80 3.40
CA ASP A 191 -14.62 8.21 2.73
C ASP A 191 -15.41 7.35 3.72
N TRP A 192 -16.42 7.91 4.40
CA TRP A 192 -17.25 7.20 5.38
C TRP A 192 -18.09 6.05 4.78
N ARG A 193 -18.10 5.89 3.45
CA ARG A 193 -18.92 4.90 2.73
C ARG A 193 -18.57 3.45 3.10
N TRP A 194 -17.32 3.16 3.46
CA TRP A 194 -16.90 1.81 3.84
C TRP A 194 -17.39 1.39 5.25
N ILE A 195 -17.74 2.34 6.12
CA ILE A 195 -18.24 2.07 7.48
C ILE A 195 -19.71 1.64 7.50
N ILE A 196 -20.46 1.95 6.43
CA ILE A 196 -21.88 1.62 6.33
C ILE A 196 -22.11 0.10 6.37
N LEU A 197 -21.28 -0.67 5.66
CA LEU A 197 -21.39 -2.13 5.59
C LEU A 197 -21.21 -2.82 6.98
N PRO A 198 -20.11 -2.60 7.73
CA PRO A 198 -19.95 -3.20 9.04
C PRO A 198 -20.99 -2.70 10.05
N ALA A 199 -21.42 -1.44 9.98
CA ALA A 199 -22.46 -0.91 10.85
C ALA A 199 -23.81 -1.64 10.65
N ILE A 200 -24.19 -1.88 9.39
CA ILE A 200 -25.40 -2.64 9.06
C ILE A 200 -25.31 -4.09 9.57
N LEU A 201 -24.16 -4.75 9.42
CA LEU A 201 -23.95 -6.12 9.91
C LEU A 201 -24.08 -6.21 11.44
N VAL A 202 -23.53 -5.24 12.17
CA VAL A 202 -23.64 -5.18 13.64
C VAL A 202 -25.09 -4.98 14.08
N ILE A 203 -25.90 -4.22 13.34
CA ILE A 203 -27.34 -4.02 13.63
C ILE A 203 -28.18 -5.25 13.26
N LEU A 204 -27.87 -5.92 12.13
CA LEU A 204 -28.59 -7.12 11.70
C LEU A 204 -28.36 -8.32 12.63
N SER A 205 -27.18 -8.42 13.26
CA SER A 205 -26.85 -9.51 14.20
C SER A 205 -27.86 -9.67 15.36
N PRO A 206 -28.13 -8.64 16.20
CA PRO A 206 -29.10 -8.74 17.28
C PRO A 206 -30.53 -8.90 16.77
N ILE A 207 -30.87 -8.31 15.61
CA ILE A 207 -32.21 -8.48 15.00
C ILE A 207 -32.44 -9.95 14.65
N LEU A 208 -31.47 -10.61 14.00
CA LEU A 208 -31.55 -12.02 13.67
C LEU A 208 -31.56 -12.91 14.93
N LEU A 209 -30.79 -12.55 15.96
CA LEU A 209 -30.81 -13.24 17.24
C LEU A 209 -32.20 -13.16 17.90
N ILE A 210 -32.79 -11.97 17.97
CA ILE A 210 -34.14 -11.79 18.55
C ILE A 210 -35.19 -12.53 17.71
N ALA A 211 -35.11 -12.40 16.38
CA ALA A 211 -36.02 -13.09 15.47
C ALA A 211 -35.95 -14.62 15.63
N THR A 212 -34.75 -15.18 15.78
CA THR A 212 -34.55 -16.61 16.03
C THR A 212 -35.09 -17.02 17.41
N ILE A 213 -34.82 -16.26 18.48
CA ILE A 213 -35.41 -16.53 19.81
C ILE A 213 -36.93 -16.53 19.77
N VAL A 214 -37.54 -15.51 19.15
CA VAL A 214 -39.01 -15.41 19.05
C VAL A 214 -39.59 -16.55 18.22
N LYS A 215 -38.95 -16.89 17.09
CA LYS A 215 -39.41 -17.98 16.22
C LYS A 215 -39.25 -19.34 16.88
N THR A 216 -38.16 -19.55 17.63
CA THR A 216 -37.95 -20.77 18.41
C THR A 216 -38.91 -20.86 19.59
N ALA A 217 -39.17 -19.76 20.29
CA ALA A 217 -40.13 -19.71 21.40
C ALA A 217 -41.58 -19.95 20.95
N LYS A 218 -41.93 -19.53 19.73
CA LYS A 218 -43.24 -19.80 19.12
C LYS A 218 -43.30 -21.15 18.38
N SER A 219 -42.16 -21.82 18.20
CA SER A 219 -42.15 -23.13 17.57
C SER A 219 -42.67 -24.17 18.56
N THR A 220 -43.74 -24.86 18.16
CA THR A 220 -44.34 -25.99 18.90
C THR A 220 -43.50 -27.26 18.81
N VAL A 221 -42.32 -27.22 18.17
CA VAL A 221 -41.44 -28.37 18.06
C VAL A 221 -40.63 -28.49 19.36
N PRO A 222 -40.80 -29.56 20.15
CA PRO A 222 -40.05 -29.74 21.37
C PRO A 222 -38.55 -29.83 21.07
N PRO A 223 -37.67 -29.30 21.93
CA PRO A 223 -36.23 -29.39 21.76
C PRO A 223 -35.83 -30.86 21.82
N TRP A 224 -35.56 -31.45 20.65
CA TRP A 224 -35.12 -32.84 20.44
C TRP A 224 -33.70 -33.13 20.97
N LYS A 225 -33.34 -32.58 22.15
CA LYS A 225 -32.04 -32.82 22.80
C LYS A 225 -31.90 -34.21 23.43
N SER A 226 -32.90 -35.09 23.33
CA SER A 226 -32.79 -36.48 23.76
C SER A 226 -32.47 -37.39 22.57
N ASN A 227 -31.25 -37.92 22.60
CA ASN A 227 -30.62 -38.83 21.65
C ASN A 227 -31.64 -39.78 20.94
N PRO A 228 -31.98 -39.56 19.65
CA PRO A 228 -32.94 -40.41 18.91
C PRO A 228 -32.47 -41.85 18.80
N LEU A 229 -31.17 -42.07 19.04
CA LEU A 229 -30.52 -43.38 19.04
C LEU A 229 -31.06 -44.31 20.13
N ALA A 230 -31.41 -43.77 21.31
CA ALA A 230 -31.89 -44.60 22.42
C ALA A 230 -33.25 -45.24 22.12
N MET A 231 -34.10 -44.56 21.35
CA MET A 231 -35.43 -45.05 20.98
C MET A 231 -35.38 -46.09 19.84
N LEU A 232 -34.29 -46.12 19.06
CA LEU A 232 -34.09 -47.06 17.96
C LEU A 232 -33.75 -48.48 18.46
N PHE A 233 -33.07 -48.61 19.60
CA PHE A 233 -32.56 -49.89 20.11
C PHE A 233 -33.48 -50.58 21.14
N THR A 234 -34.58 -49.96 21.53
CA THR A 234 -35.53 -50.52 22.49
C THR A 234 -36.85 -50.82 21.82
N GLN A 235 -37.31 -52.08 21.86
CA GLN A 235 -38.64 -52.43 21.37
C GLN A 235 -39.66 -52.20 22.51
N PRO A 236 -40.66 -51.33 22.32
CA PRO A 236 -41.72 -51.17 23.31
C PRO A 236 -42.65 -52.38 23.29
N ASP A 237 -43.04 -52.85 24.47
CA ASP A 237 -44.01 -53.94 24.65
C ASP A 237 -45.40 -53.59 24.10
N ARG A 238 -46.25 -54.59 23.82
CA ARG A 238 -47.56 -54.41 23.16
C ARG A 238 -48.49 -53.46 23.92
N ASP A 239 -48.48 -53.50 25.25
CA ASP A 239 -49.32 -52.64 26.08
C ASP A 239 -48.85 -51.19 26.08
N LEU A 240 -47.52 -50.97 26.10
CA LEU A 240 -46.92 -49.65 25.95
C LEU A 240 -47.11 -49.10 24.52
N ARG A 241 -47.04 -49.95 23.50
CA ARG A 241 -47.36 -49.58 22.11
C ARG A 241 -48.83 -49.15 21.97
N GLY A 242 -49.77 -49.81 22.64
CA GLY A 242 -51.17 -49.42 22.63
C GLY A 242 -51.40 -48.02 23.22
N ILE A 243 -50.72 -47.72 24.33
CA ILE A 243 -50.77 -46.40 24.98
C ILE A 243 -50.09 -45.32 24.10
N MET A 244 -48.96 -45.65 23.47
CA MET A 244 -48.21 -44.77 22.57
C MET A 244 -48.96 -44.46 21.28
N ALA A 245 -49.54 -45.49 20.62
CA ALA A 245 -50.22 -45.35 19.34
C ALA A 245 -51.44 -44.41 19.43
N GLY A 246 -52.17 -44.41 20.56
CA GLY A 246 -53.31 -43.51 20.77
C GLY A 246 -52.94 -42.06 21.07
N HIS A 247 -51.67 -41.73 21.31
CA HIS A 247 -51.22 -40.40 21.76
C HIS A 247 -49.99 -39.88 21.01
N MET A 248 -49.60 -40.51 19.89
CA MET A 248 -48.47 -40.06 19.07
C MET A 248 -48.74 -38.74 18.34
N ASP A 249 -50.00 -38.42 18.06
CA ASP A 249 -50.40 -37.19 17.37
C ASP A 249 -50.50 -35.96 18.29
N ASP A 250 -50.48 -36.16 19.62
CA ASP A 250 -50.51 -35.07 20.61
C ASP A 250 -49.14 -34.87 21.27
N TYR A 251 -48.47 -33.79 20.88
CA TYR A 251 -47.14 -33.40 21.37
C TYR A 251 -47.08 -33.14 22.89
N LYS A 252 -48.22 -32.85 23.54
CA LYS A 252 -48.31 -32.69 25.02
C LYS A 252 -48.77 -33.97 25.72
N GLY A 253 -49.48 -34.84 25.02
CA GLY A 253 -50.01 -36.09 25.56
C GLY A 253 -48.90 -37.08 25.94
N PHE A 254 -47.87 -37.18 25.09
CA PHE A 254 -46.79 -38.17 25.24
C PHE A 254 -46.01 -38.04 26.57
N PRO A 255 -45.36 -36.89 26.91
CA PRO A 255 -44.59 -36.79 28.15
C PRO A 255 -45.46 -36.81 29.42
N ASN A 256 -46.73 -36.38 29.35
CA ASN A 256 -47.61 -36.34 30.54
C ASN A 256 -48.20 -37.71 30.91
N LYS A 257 -48.36 -38.61 29.93
CA LYS A 257 -48.94 -39.95 30.14
C LYS A 257 -47.87 -41.03 30.22
N ILE A 258 -46.88 -41.00 29.33
CA ILE A 258 -45.80 -41.99 29.29
C ILE A 258 -44.69 -41.65 30.28
N GLY A 259 -44.39 -40.36 30.48
CA GLY A 259 -43.41 -39.93 31.48
C GLY A 259 -43.80 -40.21 32.93
N LYS A 260 -45.05 -40.67 33.17
CA LYS A 260 -45.56 -41.08 34.50
C LYS A 260 -45.72 -42.59 34.65
N THR A 261 -45.52 -43.37 33.59
CA THR A 261 -45.61 -44.83 33.67
C THR A 261 -44.25 -45.39 34.04
N ASN A 262 -44.18 -46.11 35.16
CA ASN A 262 -42.99 -46.85 35.54
C ASN A 262 -42.79 -47.97 34.50
N ALA A 263 -41.59 -48.03 33.92
CA ALA A 263 -41.23 -49.03 32.94
C ALA A 263 -39.96 -49.75 33.38
N THR A 264 -39.89 -51.04 33.09
CA THR A 264 -38.75 -51.91 33.35
C THR A 264 -38.09 -52.33 32.05
N LEU A 265 -36.76 -52.46 32.07
CA LEU A 265 -36.00 -52.97 30.94
C LEU A 265 -35.80 -54.48 31.13
N GLU A 266 -36.36 -55.28 30.23
CA GLU A 266 -36.22 -56.73 30.26
C GLU A 266 -35.33 -57.20 29.12
N LYS A 267 -34.46 -58.18 29.37
CA LYS A 267 -33.57 -58.70 28.34
C LYS A 267 -34.27 -59.87 27.63
N CYS A 268 -34.55 -59.72 26.34
CA CYS A 268 -35.12 -60.79 25.54
C CYS A 268 -34.06 -61.86 25.21
N SER A 269 -34.52 -63.10 25.01
CA SER A 269 -33.67 -64.27 24.71
C SER A 269 -32.95 -64.18 23.36
N ASP A 270 -33.33 -63.23 22.50
CA ASP A 270 -32.73 -62.91 21.21
C ASP A 270 -31.59 -61.87 21.31
N GLY A 271 -31.27 -61.39 22.52
CA GLY A 271 -30.22 -60.40 22.78
C GLY A 271 -30.71 -58.94 22.74
N GLY A 272 -32.00 -58.69 22.46
CA GLY A 272 -32.61 -57.37 22.51
C GLY A 272 -33.02 -56.93 23.93
N TRP A 273 -33.30 -55.64 24.09
CA TRP A 273 -33.89 -55.08 25.31
C TRP A 273 -35.34 -54.65 25.04
N LEU A 274 -36.26 -55.15 25.86
CA LEU A 274 -37.68 -54.83 25.84
C LEU A 274 -37.99 -53.78 26.90
N LEU A 275 -38.75 -52.77 26.53
CA LEU A 275 -39.32 -51.81 27.49
C LEU A 275 -40.73 -52.30 27.86
N ALA A 276 -40.89 -52.84 29.08
CA ALA A 276 -42.16 -53.34 29.62
C ALA A 276 -42.74 -52.38 30.67
N LYS A 277 -44.05 -52.40 30.87
CA LYS A 277 -44.71 -51.62 31.93
C LYS A 277 -44.51 -52.32 33.28
N HIS A 278 -44.14 -51.58 34.31
CA HIS A 278 -43.99 -52.12 35.66
C HIS A 278 -45.37 -52.38 36.27
N GLU A 279 -45.72 -53.65 36.51
CA GLU A 279 -46.96 -54.05 37.18
C GLU A 279 -46.69 -54.48 38.62
N ASP A 280 -47.34 -53.82 39.57
CA ASP A 280 -47.30 -54.15 40.99
C ASP A 280 -48.19 -55.37 41.27
N GLY A 281 -47.62 -56.58 41.11
CA GLY A 281 -48.14 -57.83 41.68
C GLY A 281 -49.21 -58.57 40.87
N TYR A 282 -48.78 -59.43 39.94
CA TYR A 282 -49.55 -60.60 39.48
C TYR A 282 -48.60 -61.68 38.94
N GLN A 283 -48.57 -62.85 39.59
CA GLN A 283 -47.87 -64.05 39.11
C GLN A 283 -48.88 -64.96 38.41
N ASP A 284 -48.77 -65.15 37.09
CA ASP A 284 -49.11 -66.44 36.47
C ASP A 284 -48.47 -66.63 35.07
N GLY A 285 -47.56 -67.61 34.95
CA GLY A 285 -47.10 -68.24 33.70
C GLY A 285 -45.86 -67.69 32.95
N PRO A 286 -45.12 -68.57 32.23
CA PRO A 286 -44.29 -69.65 32.76
C PRO A 286 -42.91 -69.12 33.21
N GLN A 287 -42.33 -69.73 34.25
CA GLN A 287 -41.01 -69.36 34.76
C GLN A 287 -39.94 -69.33 33.66
N ARG A 288 -39.43 -68.14 33.35
CA ARG A 288 -38.10 -67.95 32.74
C ARG A 288 -37.22 -67.26 33.78
N SER A 289 -36.13 -67.94 34.10
CA SER A 289 -35.18 -67.66 35.18
C SER A 289 -34.86 -66.17 35.35
N SER A 290 -35.27 -65.63 36.49
CA SER A 290 -34.98 -64.26 36.92
C SER A 290 -33.51 -64.13 37.33
N GLN A 291 -32.70 -63.56 36.44
CA GLN A 291 -31.50 -62.81 36.84
C GLN A 291 -31.49 -61.47 36.10
N GLY A 292 -32.18 -60.49 36.68
CA GLY A 292 -32.17 -59.11 36.23
C GLY A 292 -32.32 -58.20 37.44
N ARG A 293 -31.21 -57.57 37.85
CA ARG A 293 -31.17 -56.57 38.92
C ARG A 293 -32.00 -55.35 38.47
N ALA A 294 -33.11 -55.07 39.14
CA ALA A 294 -33.85 -53.83 38.93
C ALA A 294 -33.00 -52.64 39.40
N ILE A 295 -32.53 -51.81 38.48
CA ILE A 295 -31.87 -50.54 38.79
C ILE A 295 -32.94 -49.45 38.74
N SER A 296 -33.40 -49.04 39.91
CA SER A 296 -34.33 -47.92 40.08
C SER A 296 -33.55 -46.60 39.98
N TYR A 297 -33.80 -45.81 38.93
CA TYR A 297 -33.27 -44.45 38.84
C TYR A 297 -34.21 -43.48 39.57
N LYS A 298 -33.77 -42.99 40.72
CA LYS A 298 -34.39 -41.83 41.40
C LYS A 298 -34.13 -40.58 40.56
N ARG A 299 -35.20 -39.86 40.21
CA ARG A 299 -35.17 -38.58 39.52
C ARG A 299 -34.41 -37.55 40.38
N LEU A 300 -33.33 -36.99 39.84
CA LEU A 300 -32.71 -35.77 40.36
C LEU A 300 -33.54 -34.60 39.85
N ASP A 301 -34.23 -33.93 40.78
CA ASP A 301 -34.94 -32.69 40.49
C ASP A 301 -33.94 -31.58 40.16
N ARG A 302 -34.29 -30.83 39.11
CA ARG A 302 -33.46 -29.82 38.44
C ARG A 302 -33.62 -28.48 39.17
N VAL A 303 -32.50 -27.84 39.53
CA VAL A 303 -32.42 -26.40 39.87
C VAL A 303 -32.45 -25.58 38.58
#